data_AF-A0AAN7Q5F3-F1
#
_entry.id   AF-A0AAN7Q5F3-F1
#
_cell.length_a   1.000
_cell.length_b   1.000
_cell.length_c   1.000
_cell.angle_alpha   90.00
_cell.angle_beta   90.00
_cell.angle_gamma   90.00
#
_symmetry.space_group_name_H-M   'P 1'
#
loop_
_entity.id
_entity.type
_entity.pdbx_description
1 polymer ?
#
loop_
_entity_poly.entity_id
_entity_poly.type
_entity_poly.pdbx_seq_one_letter_code
_entity_poly.pdbx_strand_id
1 'polypeptide(L)'
;MGSNISPLAAEIFMNNLENTIFLNSSILNKVSFWYRYVDDCLVLFNGTIDELNNFSNFINSIHPKIKFTLNIESNNSLSYLDLKISRFNNKFNFDIFRKSSHTDCVIPFNSCHPFSHKTAAFRSYFHRLFSIPLSPSNFAKEHKIINQIGLNNGYPIQLINSIFHKVRIKHLFKNLINFSTNNEMVFRSLPYFGHCFQFLQKLFKKHNITISFSTHNTLKLFLVNNKDQIPILHKSGVYQLTCSFCNSSYIGQTGRKFITRLNEHLYLINRYSNTNIYNTNSAFANHILCSEHSFSSDLNIKILHVCNKGSLLNSLETLEINRIFNNNSINCLNEMLNLNPSILLSSKL
;
A
#
# COMPACT_ATOMS: atom_id res chain seq x y z
N MET A 1 2.44 6.93 -5.49
CA MET A 1 3.47 5.94 -5.11
C MET A 1 4.65 6.13 -6.04
N GLY A 2 5.65 6.88 -5.60
CA GLY A 2 6.92 7.09 -6.30
C GLY A 2 8.06 6.38 -5.56
N SER A 3 9.28 6.44 -6.09
CA SER A 3 10.45 5.94 -5.34
C SER A 3 10.60 6.73 -4.04
N ASN A 4 10.96 6.06 -2.94
CA ASN A 4 11.13 6.71 -1.63
C ASN A 4 12.19 7.81 -1.64
N ILE A 5 13.13 7.77 -2.59
CA ILE A 5 14.22 8.73 -2.74
C ILE A 5 13.77 9.97 -3.52
N SER A 6 12.76 9.83 -4.38
CA SER A 6 12.37 10.88 -5.31
C SER A 6 11.90 12.18 -4.63
N PRO A 7 11.04 12.14 -3.57
CA PRO A 7 10.66 13.37 -2.85
C PRO A 7 11.86 14.05 -2.18
N LEU A 8 12.79 13.27 -1.61
CA LEU A 8 13.99 13.81 -0.97
C LEU A 8 14.91 14.49 -1.98
N ALA A 9 15.12 13.86 -3.14
CA ALA A 9 15.94 14.43 -4.20
C ALA A 9 15.32 15.73 -4.75
N ALA A 10 13.99 15.76 -4.93
CA ALA A 10 13.27 16.98 -5.32
C ALA A 10 13.44 18.09 -4.27
N GLU A 11 13.30 17.75 -2.99
CA GLU A 11 13.46 18.71 -1.88
C GLU A 11 14.87 19.31 -1.82
N ILE A 12 15.91 18.48 -1.94
CA ILE A 12 17.31 18.93 -1.96
C ILE A 12 17.55 19.89 -3.12
N PHE A 13 17.05 19.54 -4.30
CA PHE A 13 17.20 20.36 -5.49
C PHE A 13 16.46 21.70 -5.34
N MET A 14 15.19 21.68 -4.90
CA MET A 14 14.38 22.88 -4.70
C MET A 14 14.99 23.79 -3.64
N ASN A 15 15.53 23.24 -2.54
CA ASN A 15 16.23 24.01 -1.53
C ASN A 15 17.49 24.70 -2.08
N ASN A 16 18.26 24.03 -2.95
CA ASN A 16 19.40 24.65 -3.61
C ASN A 16 18.95 25.78 -4.56
N LEU A 17 17.89 25.56 -5.34
CA LEU A 17 17.33 26.58 -6.22
C LEU A 17 16.82 27.78 -5.41
N GLU A 18 16.12 27.55 -4.32
CA GLU A 18 15.69 28.60 -3.38
C GLU A 18 16.87 29.40 -2.84
N ASN A 19 17.97 28.75 -2.43
CA ASN A 19 19.19 29.46 -2.02
C ASN A 19 19.74 30.37 -3.13
N THR A 20 19.71 29.94 -4.40
CA THR A 20 20.14 30.80 -5.51
C THR A 20 19.22 32.00 -5.72
N ILE A 21 17.91 31.85 -5.49
CA ILE A 21 16.95 32.97 -5.49
C ILE A 21 17.27 33.93 -4.34
N PHE A 22 17.51 33.38 -3.14
CA PHE A 22 17.75 34.14 -1.91
C PHE A 22 19.11 34.85 -1.86
N LEU A 23 20.04 34.56 -2.77
CA LEU A 23 21.32 35.28 -2.88
C LEU A 23 21.18 36.64 -3.60
N ASN A 24 20.13 36.85 -4.40
CA ASN A 24 19.91 38.11 -5.12
C ASN A 24 19.13 39.14 -4.28
N SER A 25 19.86 40.07 -3.66
CA SER A 25 19.37 40.98 -2.62
C SER A 25 18.32 42.02 -3.06
N SER A 26 18.32 42.44 -4.33
CA SER A 26 17.51 43.59 -4.78
C SER A 26 16.01 43.31 -4.79
N ILE A 27 15.60 42.07 -5.10
CA ILE A 27 14.17 41.69 -5.22
C ILE A 27 13.64 41.11 -3.91
N LEU A 28 14.52 40.57 -3.06
CA LEU A 28 14.16 39.94 -1.78
C LEU A 28 13.67 40.92 -0.73
N ASN A 29 14.09 42.19 -0.80
CA ASN A 29 13.58 43.23 0.10
C ASN A 29 12.05 43.39 0.04
N LYS A 30 11.40 42.87 -1.01
CA LYS A 30 9.95 42.91 -1.20
C LYS A 30 9.25 41.60 -0.83
N VAL A 31 9.98 40.51 -0.65
CA VAL A 31 9.43 39.22 -0.20
C VAL A 31 9.43 39.22 1.33
N SER A 32 8.26 39.36 1.93
CA SER A 32 8.11 39.38 3.38
C SER A 32 7.89 37.99 3.97
N PHE A 33 7.37 37.06 3.18
CA PHE A 33 7.16 35.67 3.58
C PHE A 33 7.31 34.75 2.38
N TRP A 34 8.02 33.63 2.56
CA TRP A 34 8.15 32.56 1.58
C TRP A 34 7.98 31.23 2.29
N TYR A 35 7.02 30.42 1.84
CA TYR A 35 6.79 29.08 2.40
C TYR A 35 6.50 28.09 1.28
N ARG A 36 7.25 27.00 1.23
CA ARG A 36 7.09 25.94 0.23
C ARG A 36 6.59 24.66 0.87
N TYR A 37 5.63 24.02 0.22
CA TYR A 37 5.20 22.66 0.52
C TYR A 37 5.37 21.79 -0.72
N VAL A 38 6.43 21.00 -0.74
CA VAL A 38 6.85 20.19 -1.90
C VAL A 38 7.04 21.09 -3.13
N ASP A 39 6.06 21.16 -4.03
CA ASP A 39 6.12 21.91 -5.29
C ASP A 39 5.39 23.27 -5.21
N ASP A 40 4.49 23.45 -4.24
CA ASP A 40 3.66 24.65 -4.12
C ASP A 40 4.34 25.69 -3.21
N CYS A 41 4.44 26.94 -3.68
CA CYS A 41 5.02 28.06 -2.92
C CYS A 41 3.95 29.11 -2.59
N LEU A 42 3.92 29.56 -1.34
CA LEU A 42 3.14 30.69 -0.86
C LEU A 42 4.07 31.87 -0.57
N VAL A 43 3.82 33.00 -1.22
CA VAL A 43 4.69 34.19 -1.14
C VAL A 43 3.87 35.41 -0.75
N LEU A 44 4.31 36.13 0.28
CA LEU A 44 3.81 37.46 0.62
C LEU A 44 4.76 38.50 0.00
N PHE A 45 4.27 39.20 -1.02
CA PHE A 45 5.05 40.16 -1.80
C PHE A 45 4.53 41.58 -1.60
N ASN A 46 5.42 42.50 -1.21
CA ASN A 46 5.09 43.88 -0.84
C ASN A 46 5.40 44.90 -1.98
N GLY A 47 5.42 44.46 -3.24
CA GLY A 47 5.70 45.30 -4.41
C GLY A 47 4.50 45.47 -5.34
N THR A 48 4.73 46.16 -6.46
CA THR A 48 3.72 46.31 -7.53
C THR A 48 3.58 45.03 -8.36
N ILE A 49 2.51 44.95 -9.16
CA ILE A 49 2.27 43.80 -10.07
C ILE A 49 3.40 43.68 -11.09
N ASP A 50 3.93 44.79 -11.60
CA ASP A 50 5.04 44.79 -12.56
C ASP A 50 6.33 44.25 -11.94
N GLU A 51 6.60 44.61 -10.69
CA GLU A 51 7.76 44.10 -9.96
C GLU A 51 7.64 42.60 -9.67
N LEU A 52 6.42 42.14 -9.39
CA LEU A 52 6.12 40.73 -9.20
C LEU A 52 6.26 39.94 -10.51
N ASN A 53 5.87 40.51 -11.65
CA ASN A 53 6.11 39.93 -12.97
C ASN A 53 7.62 39.86 -13.29
N ASN A 54 8.38 40.91 -12.97
CA ASN A 54 9.83 40.92 -13.11
C ASN A 54 10.49 39.84 -12.23
N PHE A 55 10.01 39.66 -11.01
CA PHE A 55 10.45 38.59 -10.12
C PHE A 55 10.13 37.20 -10.69
N SER A 56 8.93 36.99 -11.23
CA SER A 56 8.56 35.74 -11.88
C SER A 56 9.45 35.42 -13.08
N ASN A 57 9.74 36.41 -13.92
CA ASN A 57 10.65 36.28 -15.06
C ASN A 57 12.07 35.95 -14.61
N PHE A 58 12.55 36.60 -13.55
CA PHE A 58 13.84 36.30 -12.94
C PHE A 58 13.92 34.85 -12.45
N ILE A 59 12.97 34.39 -11.63
CA ILE A 59 12.98 33.00 -11.13
C ILE A 59 12.95 32.00 -12.30
N ASN A 60 12.13 32.25 -13.31
CA ASN A 60 12.02 31.40 -14.50
C ASN A 60 13.27 31.42 -15.38
N SER A 61 14.18 32.38 -15.20
CA SER A 61 15.47 32.43 -15.90
C SER A 61 16.56 31.56 -15.27
N ILE A 62 16.42 31.19 -13.99
CA ILE A 62 17.45 30.47 -13.23
C ILE A 62 17.67 29.05 -13.79
N HIS A 63 16.58 28.39 -14.19
CA HIS A 63 16.67 27.01 -14.66
C HIS A 63 15.77 26.76 -15.89
N PRO A 64 16.32 26.25 -17.02
CA PRO A 64 15.59 26.15 -18.28
C PRO A 64 14.43 25.16 -18.25
N LYS A 65 14.48 24.15 -17.37
CA LYS A 65 13.47 23.08 -17.30
C LYS A 65 12.41 23.28 -16.22
N ILE A 66 12.58 24.24 -15.32
CA ILE A 66 11.65 24.46 -14.21
C ILE A 66 11.00 25.81 -14.41
N LYS A 67 9.66 25.81 -14.48
CA LYS A 67 8.86 27.01 -14.67
C LYS A 67 7.90 27.16 -13.51
N PHE A 68 7.97 28.30 -12.85
CA PHE A 68 7.05 28.75 -11.83
C PHE A 68 5.87 29.45 -12.50
N THR A 69 4.67 28.97 -12.20
CA THR A 69 3.42 29.60 -12.60
C THR A 69 2.89 30.45 -11.46
N LEU A 70 2.56 31.71 -11.75
CA LEU A 70 2.15 32.65 -10.74
C LEU A 70 0.62 32.72 -10.64
N ASN A 71 0.09 32.45 -9.44
CA ASN A 71 -1.33 32.64 -9.12
C ASN A 71 -1.49 33.87 -8.21
N ILE A 72 -2.01 34.97 -8.77
CA ILE A 72 -2.20 36.23 -8.04
C ILE A 72 -3.48 36.15 -7.21
N GLU A 73 -3.46 36.80 -6.05
CA GLU A 73 -4.65 37.02 -5.23
C GLU A 73 -5.76 37.71 -6.04
N SER A 74 -6.98 37.16 -5.97
CA SER A 74 -8.18 37.75 -6.59
C SER A 74 -9.26 37.96 -5.55
N ASN A 75 -9.89 39.15 -5.57
CA ASN A 75 -10.92 39.55 -4.60
C ASN A 75 -10.47 39.37 -3.13
N ASN A 76 -9.24 39.78 -2.81
CA ASN A 76 -8.62 39.58 -1.50
C ASN A 76 -8.61 38.11 -1.03
N SER A 77 -8.53 37.16 -1.97
CA SER A 77 -8.49 35.73 -1.68
C SER A 77 -7.54 34.96 -2.58
N LEU A 78 -6.89 33.95 -1.99
CA LEU A 78 -5.94 33.05 -2.66
C LEU A 78 -6.16 31.62 -2.15
N SER A 79 -6.14 30.66 -3.06
CA SER A 79 -6.13 29.23 -2.70
C SER A 79 -4.70 28.73 -2.57
N TYR A 80 -4.38 28.06 -1.47
CA TYR A 80 -3.11 27.37 -1.24
C TYR A 80 -3.37 26.01 -0.62
N LEU A 81 -2.94 24.93 -1.29
CA LEU A 81 -3.26 23.55 -0.93
C LEU A 81 -4.80 23.35 -0.78
N ASP A 82 -5.23 22.86 0.39
CA ASP A 82 -6.63 22.64 0.75
C ASP A 82 -7.28 23.87 1.44
N LEU A 83 -6.63 25.02 1.42
CA LEU A 83 -7.07 26.25 2.09
C LEU A 83 -7.41 27.35 1.10
N LYS A 84 -8.46 28.11 1.42
CA LYS A 84 -8.72 29.41 0.85
C LYS A 84 -8.39 30.45 1.92
N ILE A 85 -7.37 31.26 1.64
CA ILE A 85 -6.91 32.33 2.51
C ILE A 85 -7.55 33.60 1.98
N SER A 86 -8.22 34.36 2.85
CA SER A 86 -8.82 35.64 2.50
C SER A 86 -8.37 36.72 3.47
N ARG A 87 -8.19 37.94 2.97
CA ARG A 87 -7.80 39.09 3.79
C ARG A 87 -9.03 39.92 4.11
N PHE A 88 -9.30 40.13 5.40
CA PHE A 88 -10.40 40.97 5.89
C PHE A 88 -9.93 41.77 7.12
N ASN A 89 -10.09 43.09 7.08
CA ASN A 89 -9.71 44.01 8.17
C ASN A 89 -8.28 43.77 8.72
N ASN A 90 -7.28 43.67 7.83
CA ASN A 90 -5.88 43.36 8.17
C ASN A 90 -5.67 42.02 8.93
N LYS A 91 -6.64 41.11 8.88
CA LYS A 91 -6.53 39.74 9.39
C LYS A 91 -6.71 38.74 8.25
N PHE A 92 -6.12 37.55 8.43
CA PHE A 92 -6.34 36.42 7.55
C PHE A 92 -7.51 35.59 8.06
N ASN A 93 -8.49 35.37 7.19
CA ASN A 93 -9.58 34.43 7.38
C ASN A 93 -9.31 33.18 6.55
N PHE A 94 -9.43 32.03 7.20
CA PHE A 94 -9.23 30.74 6.58
C PHE A 94 -10.56 30.07 6.25
N ASP A 95 -10.59 29.45 5.09
CA ASP A 95 -11.66 28.61 4.58
C ASP A 95 -11.07 27.33 4.01
N ILE A 96 -11.89 26.29 3.90
CA ILE A 96 -11.47 25.04 3.27
C ILE A 96 -11.80 25.11 1.77
N PHE A 97 -10.75 24.99 0.97
CA PHE A 97 -10.87 24.99 -0.48
C PHE A 97 -11.18 23.58 -0.99
N ARG A 98 -12.18 23.47 -1.87
CA ARG A 98 -12.50 22.25 -2.61
C ARG A 98 -12.48 22.60 -4.09
N LYS A 99 -11.72 21.86 -4.88
CA LYS A 99 -11.72 21.99 -6.35
C LYS A 99 -13.12 21.64 -6.89
N SER A 100 -13.50 22.21 -8.02
CA SER A 100 -14.77 21.90 -8.69
C SER A 100 -14.93 20.42 -9.03
N SER A 101 -13.83 19.71 -9.23
CA SER A 101 -13.78 18.27 -9.47
C SER A 101 -13.91 17.41 -8.22
N HIS A 102 -14.08 18.00 -7.02
CA HIS A 102 -14.21 17.24 -5.79
C HIS A 102 -15.59 16.58 -5.71
N THR A 103 -15.62 15.25 -5.67
CA THR A 103 -16.87 14.47 -5.77
C THR A 103 -17.51 14.15 -4.41
N ASP A 104 -16.94 14.64 -3.30
CA ASP A 104 -17.40 14.34 -1.93
C ASP A 104 -17.50 12.81 -1.65
N CYS A 105 -16.80 11.99 -2.43
CA CYS A 105 -16.84 10.54 -2.28
C CYS A 105 -15.91 10.10 -1.15
N VAL A 106 -16.47 9.38 -0.18
CA VAL A 106 -15.71 8.60 0.79
C VAL A 106 -16.03 7.12 0.64
N ILE A 107 -15.33 6.25 1.36
CA ILE A 107 -15.67 4.82 1.37
C ILE A 107 -17.14 4.68 1.83
N PRO A 108 -18.05 4.08 1.04
CA PRO A 108 -19.46 3.96 1.43
C PRO A 108 -19.64 3.18 2.74
N PHE A 109 -20.64 3.55 3.54
CA PHE A 109 -20.88 2.92 4.84
C PHE A 109 -21.12 1.40 4.73
N ASN A 110 -21.88 0.98 3.73
CA ASN A 110 -22.23 -0.42 3.47
C ASN A 110 -21.12 -1.24 2.83
N SER A 111 -19.97 -0.64 2.52
CA SER A 111 -18.86 -1.37 1.91
C SER A 111 -18.20 -2.33 2.91
N CYS A 112 -17.66 -3.44 2.38
CA CYS A 112 -16.91 -4.45 3.13
C CYS A 112 -15.47 -3.98 3.41
N HIS A 113 -15.34 -2.89 4.18
CA HIS A 113 -14.06 -2.35 4.63
C HIS A 113 -14.00 -2.33 6.16
N PRO A 114 -12.79 -2.43 6.74
CA PRO A 114 -12.60 -2.22 8.16
C PRO A 114 -13.21 -0.89 8.62
N PHE A 115 -13.86 -0.91 9.78
CA PHE A 115 -14.52 0.28 10.31
C PHE A 115 -13.55 1.46 10.52
N SER A 116 -12.30 1.17 10.87
CA SER A 116 -11.23 2.17 10.98
C SER A 116 -11.00 2.92 9.68
N HIS A 117 -11.01 2.23 8.54
CA HIS A 117 -10.80 2.80 7.21
C HIS A 117 -11.99 3.66 6.78
N LYS A 118 -13.21 3.14 6.97
CA LYS A 118 -14.47 3.85 6.71
C LYS A 118 -14.54 5.19 7.44
N THR A 119 -14.12 5.20 8.70
CA THR A 119 -14.15 6.39 9.55
C THR A 119 -12.92 7.29 9.44
N ALA A 120 -11.88 6.89 8.69
CA ALA A 120 -10.61 7.62 8.61
C ALA A 120 -10.77 9.01 7.97
N ALA A 121 -11.56 9.11 6.89
CA ALA A 121 -11.83 10.38 6.21
C ALA A 121 -12.46 11.40 7.18
N PHE A 122 -13.52 11.02 7.90
CA PHE A 122 -14.18 11.88 8.87
C PHE A 122 -13.26 12.29 10.02
N ARG A 123 -12.41 11.37 10.51
CA ARG A 123 -11.40 11.73 11.51
C ARG A 123 -10.46 12.81 10.97
N SER A 124 -9.97 12.67 9.75
CA SER A 124 -9.11 13.66 9.10
C SER A 124 -9.83 15.00 8.91
N TYR A 125 -11.07 15.00 8.41
CA TYR A 125 -11.86 16.23 8.23
C TYR A 125 -12.09 16.97 9.55
N PHE A 126 -12.46 16.26 10.61
CA PHE A 126 -12.65 16.90 11.92
C PHE A 126 -11.33 17.33 12.54
N HIS A 127 -10.26 16.57 12.37
CA HIS A 127 -8.94 16.97 12.87
C HIS A 127 -8.51 18.29 12.21
N ARG A 128 -8.70 18.39 10.90
CA ARG A 128 -8.45 19.61 10.12
C ARG A 128 -9.30 20.78 10.61
N LEU A 129 -10.60 20.55 10.82
CA LEU A 129 -11.54 21.54 11.32
C LEU A 129 -11.20 22.10 12.71
N PHE A 130 -10.55 21.32 13.58
CA PHE A 130 -10.05 21.82 14.88
C PHE A 130 -8.63 22.39 14.83
N SER A 131 -7.79 21.95 13.89
CA SER A 131 -6.40 22.40 13.80
C SER A 131 -6.23 23.72 13.04
N ILE A 132 -7.13 24.06 12.12
CA ILE A 132 -7.10 25.33 11.40
C ILE A 132 -7.92 26.39 12.17
N PRO A 133 -7.40 27.62 12.34
CA PRO A 133 -8.12 28.71 12.97
C PRO A 133 -9.20 29.27 12.02
N LEU A 134 -10.32 28.56 11.90
CA LEU A 134 -11.49 28.99 11.13
C LEU A 134 -12.31 30.01 11.94
N SER A 135 -12.96 30.94 11.24
CA SER A 135 -13.98 31.79 11.86
C SER A 135 -15.18 30.94 12.31
N PRO A 136 -15.98 31.38 13.31
CA PRO A 136 -17.13 30.62 13.78
C PRO A 136 -18.14 30.29 12.68
N SER A 137 -18.35 31.20 11.72
CA SER A 137 -19.21 30.98 10.56
C SER A 137 -18.66 29.91 9.63
N ASN A 138 -17.36 29.96 9.34
CA ASN A 138 -16.69 29.04 8.41
C ASN A 138 -16.59 27.65 9.02
N PHE A 139 -16.34 27.57 10.33
CA PHE A 139 -16.38 26.33 11.10
C PHE A 139 -17.77 25.67 11.01
N ALA A 140 -18.84 26.43 11.26
CA ALA A 140 -20.20 25.90 11.19
C ALA A 140 -20.58 25.45 9.76
N LYS A 141 -20.15 26.21 8.75
CA LYS A 141 -20.33 25.87 7.33
C LYS A 141 -19.61 24.55 7.00
N GLU A 142 -18.33 24.43 7.34
CA GLU A 142 -17.56 23.21 7.07
C GLU A 142 -18.13 22.01 7.81
N HIS A 143 -18.51 22.17 9.08
CA HIS A 143 -19.12 21.10 9.87
C HIS A 143 -20.39 20.56 9.20
N LYS A 144 -21.25 21.46 8.67
CA LYS A 144 -22.43 21.06 7.89
C LYS A 144 -22.06 20.31 6.62
N ILE A 145 -21.03 20.75 5.91
CA ILE A 145 -20.55 20.05 4.70
C ILE A 145 -20.08 18.64 5.04
N ILE A 146 -19.27 18.47 6.09
CA ILE A 146 -18.79 17.14 6.52
C ILE A 146 -19.95 16.21 6.87
N ASN A 147 -20.97 16.73 7.56
CA ASN A 147 -22.18 15.97 7.86
C ASN A 147 -22.92 15.56 6.58
N GLN A 148 -23.05 16.48 5.62
CA GLN A 148 -23.68 16.19 4.32
C GLN A 148 -22.91 15.12 3.54
N ILE A 149 -21.58 15.20 3.50
CA ILE A 149 -20.71 14.18 2.89
C ILE A 149 -21.01 12.82 3.52
N GLY A 150 -21.11 12.74 4.85
CA GLY A 150 -21.43 11.50 5.52
C GLY A 150 -22.81 10.94 5.18
N LEU A 151 -23.84 11.78 5.18
CA LEU A 151 -25.20 11.39 4.80
C LEU A 151 -25.26 10.88 3.36
N ASN A 152 -24.64 11.59 2.41
CA ASN A 152 -24.58 11.21 1.00
C ASN A 152 -23.88 9.84 0.79
N ASN A 153 -22.94 9.48 1.65
CA ASN A 153 -22.23 8.19 1.60
C ASN A 153 -22.84 7.11 2.52
N GLY A 154 -24.04 7.35 3.06
CA GLY A 154 -24.82 6.39 3.84
C GLY A 154 -24.43 6.24 5.31
N TYR A 155 -23.68 7.18 5.87
CA TYR A 155 -23.27 7.13 7.29
C TYR A 155 -24.38 7.67 8.21
N PRO A 156 -24.69 6.99 9.32
CA PRO A 156 -25.65 7.49 10.30
C PRO A 156 -25.08 8.72 11.02
N ILE A 157 -25.93 9.75 11.19
CA ILE A 157 -25.51 11.04 11.76
C ILE A 157 -24.97 10.90 13.19
N GLN A 158 -25.52 9.99 14.00
CA GLN A 158 -25.05 9.73 15.36
C GLN A 158 -23.59 9.26 15.35
N LEU A 159 -23.20 8.47 14.35
CA LEU A 159 -21.84 8.00 14.21
C LEU A 159 -20.90 9.16 13.90
N ILE A 160 -21.26 10.02 12.96
CA ILE A 160 -20.47 11.19 12.57
C ILE A 160 -20.25 12.10 13.80
N ASN A 161 -21.32 12.40 14.54
CA ASN A 161 -21.26 13.17 15.78
C ASN A 161 -20.35 12.51 16.83
N SER A 162 -20.41 11.19 16.97
CA SER A 162 -19.53 10.47 17.89
C SER A 162 -18.04 10.62 17.52
N ILE A 163 -17.72 10.67 16.23
CA ILE A 163 -16.36 10.88 15.73
C ILE A 163 -15.93 12.32 16.01
N PHE A 164 -16.80 13.30 15.72
CA PHE A 164 -16.57 14.71 16.03
C PHE A 164 -16.21 14.91 17.51
N HIS A 165 -17.02 14.38 18.43
CA HIS A 165 -16.75 14.51 19.86
C HIS A 165 -15.44 13.84 20.29
N LYS A 166 -15.13 12.65 19.77
CA LYS A 166 -13.86 11.95 20.05
C LYS A 166 -12.65 12.76 19.60
N VAL A 167 -12.71 13.35 18.40
CA VAL A 167 -11.62 14.19 17.88
C VAL A 167 -11.51 15.48 18.69
N ARG A 168 -12.63 16.13 19.02
CA ARG A 168 -12.66 17.34 19.87
C ARG A 168 -11.97 17.10 21.20
N ILE A 169 -12.34 16.02 21.90
CA ILE A 169 -11.74 15.63 23.17
C ILE A 169 -10.23 15.44 23.00
N LYS A 170 -9.79 14.65 22.01
CA LYS A 170 -8.36 14.45 21.75
C LYS A 170 -7.61 15.75 21.50
N HIS A 171 -8.20 16.69 20.77
CA HIS A 171 -7.59 17.99 20.51
C HIS A 171 -7.42 18.82 21.79
N LEU A 172 -8.42 18.80 22.68
CA LEU A 172 -8.34 19.46 23.98
C LEU A 172 -7.27 18.83 24.89
N PHE A 173 -7.13 17.50 24.86
CA PHE A 173 -6.16 16.76 25.68
C PHE A 173 -4.75 16.67 25.09
N LYS A 174 -4.53 17.10 23.84
CA LYS A 174 -3.22 17.02 23.15
C LYS A 174 -2.11 17.78 23.89
N ASN A 175 -2.48 18.76 24.73
CA ASN A 175 -1.53 19.56 25.52
C ASN A 175 -1.25 18.99 26.92
N LEU A 176 -1.96 17.94 27.35
CA LEU A 176 -1.94 17.48 28.75
C LEU A 176 -1.17 16.19 28.98
N ILE A 177 -0.94 15.36 27.95
CA ILE A 177 -0.46 13.98 28.17
C ILE A 177 0.48 13.51 27.04
N ASN A 178 1.77 13.43 27.33
CA ASN A 178 2.75 12.62 26.57
C ASN A 178 3.10 11.38 27.40
N PHE A 179 2.29 10.32 27.31
CA PHE A 179 2.72 8.99 27.76
C PHE A 179 3.25 8.22 26.57
N SER A 180 4.58 8.18 26.44
CA SER A 180 5.26 7.19 25.60
C SER A 180 5.25 5.85 26.32
N THR A 181 4.35 4.95 25.92
CA THR A 181 4.48 3.54 26.29
C THR A 181 5.26 2.85 25.17
N ASN A 182 6.55 2.62 25.42
CA ASN A 182 7.41 1.82 24.55
C ASN A 182 7.09 0.33 24.76
N ASN A 183 5.89 -0.08 24.34
CA ASN A 183 5.58 -1.51 24.27
C ASN A 183 5.96 -1.99 22.87
N GLU A 184 6.86 -2.96 22.80
CA GLU A 184 7.21 -3.66 21.56
C GLU A 184 5.97 -4.42 21.06
N MET A 185 5.19 -3.79 20.19
CA MET A 185 4.02 -4.39 19.58
C MET A 185 4.41 -5.01 18.24
N VAL A 186 4.15 -6.31 18.08
CA VAL A 186 4.34 -6.98 16.79
C VAL A 186 3.13 -6.70 15.91
N PHE A 187 3.34 -6.01 14.79
CA PHE A 187 2.29 -5.75 13.81
C PHE A 187 2.23 -6.85 12.74
N ARG A 188 1.01 -7.30 12.42
CA ARG A 188 0.74 -8.27 11.35
C ARG A 188 -0.45 -7.81 10.51
N SER A 189 -0.35 -7.94 9.18
CA SER A 189 -1.43 -7.57 8.27
C SER A 189 -2.28 -8.79 7.88
N LEU A 190 -3.61 -8.66 7.93
CA LEU A 190 -4.55 -9.68 7.46
C LEU A 190 -5.57 -9.11 6.46
N PRO A 191 -5.97 -9.89 5.45
CA PRO A 191 -7.07 -9.52 4.57
C PRO A 191 -8.39 -9.35 5.37
N TYR A 192 -9.13 -8.28 5.11
CA TYR A 192 -10.44 -8.06 5.71
C TYR A 192 -11.52 -8.85 4.99
N PHE A 193 -12.11 -9.84 5.68
CA PHE A 193 -13.23 -10.63 5.19
C PHE A 193 -14.50 -10.39 6.04
N GLY A 194 -14.81 -9.12 6.28
CA GLY A 194 -16.05 -8.72 6.94
C GLY A 194 -16.00 -8.73 8.47
N HIS A 195 -17.18 -8.58 9.08
CA HIS A 195 -17.33 -8.26 10.50
C HIS A 195 -16.84 -9.37 11.44
N CYS A 196 -16.92 -10.64 11.03
CA CYS A 196 -16.41 -11.76 11.80
C CYS A 196 -14.93 -11.58 12.16
N PHE A 197 -14.10 -11.01 11.28
CA PHE A 197 -12.66 -10.89 11.52
C PHE A 197 -12.29 -9.95 12.70
N GLN A 198 -13.25 -9.20 13.25
CA GLN A 198 -13.03 -8.42 14.48
C GLN A 198 -12.75 -9.31 15.70
N PHE A 199 -13.28 -10.55 15.76
CA PHE A 199 -12.93 -11.47 16.85
C PHE A 199 -11.47 -11.88 16.78
N LEU A 200 -10.91 -12.07 15.58
CA LEU A 200 -9.49 -12.39 15.40
C LEU A 200 -8.63 -11.26 15.96
N GLN A 201 -8.96 -10.00 15.67
CA GLN A 201 -8.21 -8.87 16.24
C GLN A 201 -8.18 -8.90 17.79
N LYS A 202 -9.28 -9.30 18.44
CA LYS A 202 -9.32 -9.47 19.89
C LYS A 202 -8.48 -10.66 20.37
N LEU A 203 -8.49 -11.78 19.65
CA LEU A 203 -7.69 -12.97 20.00
C LEU A 203 -6.19 -12.69 19.90
N PHE A 204 -5.72 -12.15 18.77
CA PHE A 204 -4.30 -11.86 18.57
C PHE A 204 -3.77 -10.79 19.53
N LYS A 205 -4.62 -9.83 19.93
CA LYS A 205 -4.24 -8.82 20.94
C LYS A 205 -3.89 -9.46 22.29
N LYS A 206 -4.49 -10.60 22.65
CA LYS A 206 -4.11 -11.36 23.87
C LYS A 206 -2.70 -11.93 23.81
N HIS A 207 -2.16 -12.10 22.60
CA HIS A 207 -0.81 -12.61 22.34
C HIS A 207 0.17 -11.49 21.96
N ASN A 208 -0.11 -10.23 22.32
CA ASN A 208 0.71 -9.05 21.96
C ASN A 208 0.92 -8.84 20.45
N ILE A 209 0.04 -9.39 19.62
CA ILE A 209 0.05 -9.21 18.16
C ILE A 209 -1.05 -8.24 17.77
N THR A 210 -0.68 -7.14 17.12
CA THR A 210 -1.63 -6.16 16.59
C THR A 210 -1.92 -6.46 15.13
N ILE A 211 -3.16 -6.81 14.83
CA ILE A 211 -3.62 -7.01 13.46
C ILE A 211 -4.00 -5.67 12.82
N SER A 212 -3.38 -5.38 11.68
CA SER A 212 -3.87 -4.40 10.70
C SER A 212 -4.62 -5.10 9.58
N PHE A 213 -5.68 -4.49 9.07
CA PHE A 213 -6.48 -5.08 8.01
C PHE A 213 -6.12 -4.49 6.64
N SER A 214 -5.93 -5.35 5.65
CA SER A 214 -5.73 -4.97 4.25
C SER A 214 -6.97 -5.32 3.43
N THR A 215 -7.25 -4.53 2.40
CA THR A 215 -8.36 -4.80 1.46
C THR A 215 -7.77 -5.12 0.09
N HIS A 216 -7.96 -6.35 -0.36
CA HIS A 216 -7.40 -6.82 -1.64
C HIS A 216 -8.40 -6.70 -2.80
N ASN A 217 -9.69 -6.53 -2.53
CA ASN A 217 -10.73 -6.35 -3.53
C ASN A 217 -10.79 -4.89 -4.00
N THR A 218 -9.73 -4.41 -4.64
CA THR A 218 -9.77 -3.08 -5.28
C THR A 218 -10.36 -3.24 -6.68
N LEU A 219 -11.33 -2.39 -7.05
CA LEU A 219 -11.86 -2.31 -8.42
C LEU A 219 -10.75 -2.17 -9.46
N LYS A 220 -9.61 -1.60 -9.07
CA LYS A 220 -8.37 -1.55 -9.85
C LYS A 220 -7.92 -2.91 -10.39
N LEU A 221 -8.04 -4.01 -9.63
CA LEU A 221 -7.68 -5.34 -10.11
C LEU A 221 -8.58 -5.81 -11.27
N PHE A 222 -9.84 -5.37 -11.30
CA PHE A 222 -10.79 -5.71 -12.36
C PHE A 222 -10.71 -4.76 -13.55
N LEU A 223 -10.45 -3.47 -13.30
CA LEU A 223 -10.50 -2.42 -14.32
C LEU A 223 -9.14 -2.13 -14.98
N VAL A 224 -8.02 -2.39 -14.29
CA VAL A 224 -6.67 -2.04 -14.77
C VAL A 224 -5.80 -3.27 -14.72
N ASN A 225 -5.72 -3.96 -15.86
CA ASN A 225 -4.73 -5.02 -16.08
C ASN A 225 -3.88 -4.68 -17.30
N ASN A 226 -3.18 -3.53 -17.25
CA ASN A 226 -2.32 -3.03 -18.33
C ASN A 226 -1.00 -3.83 -18.47
N LYS A 227 -0.94 -5.05 -17.92
CA LYS A 227 0.23 -5.93 -18.01
C LYS A 227 -0.18 -7.19 -18.75
N ASP A 228 0.64 -7.59 -19.71
CA ASP A 228 0.46 -8.85 -20.41
C ASP A 228 0.44 -10.00 -19.40
N GLN A 229 -0.54 -10.88 -19.54
CA GLN A 229 -0.65 -12.04 -18.69
C GLN A 229 0.48 -13.00 -19.01
N ILE A 230 1.39 -13.19 -18.05
CA ILE A 230 2.44 -14.19 -18.17
C ILE A 230 1.77 -15.58 -18.15
N PRO A 231 2.07 -16.49 -19.09
CA PRO A 231 1.59 -17.87 -19.05
C PRO A 231 1.92 -18.55 -17.73
N ILE A 232 1.05 -19.42 -17.24
CA ILE A 232 1.17 -20.01 -15.88
C ILE A 232 2.51 -20.75 -15.72
N LEU A 233 2.96 -21.50 -16.72
CA LEU A 233 4.23 -22.25 -16.69
C LEU A 233 5.49 -21.34 -16.62
N HIS A 234 5.35 -20.07 -16.96
CA HIS A 234 6.42 -19.06 -16.87
C HIS A 234 6.43 -18.33 -15.52
N LYS A 235 5.57 -18.74 -14.58
CA LYS A 235 5.55 -18.24 -13.20
C LYS A 235 6.28 -19.22 -12.26
N SER A 236 6.43 -18.82 -11.01
CA SER A 236 7.00 -19.63 -9.93
C SER A 236 5.90 -20.05 -8.96
N GLY A 237 6.16 -21.06 -8.12
CA GLY A 237 5.15 -21.56 -7.20
C GLY A 237 5.35 -23.00 -6.76
N VAL A 238 4.24 -23.60 -6.31
CA VAL A 238 4.15 -25.00 -5.88
C VAL A 238 3.37 -25.79 -6.95
N TYR A 239 3.90 -26.94 -7.34
CA TYR A 239 3.34 -27.83 -8.35
C TYR A 239 3.33 -29.28 -7.87
N GLN A 240 2.44 -30.07 -8.47
CA GLN A 240 2.34 -31.52 -8.27
C GLN A 240 2.68 -32.22 -9.59
N LEU A 241 3.50 -33.27 -9.49
CA LEU A 241 3.76 -34.24 -10.54
C LEU A 241 3.11 -35.57 -10.15
N THR A 242 2.34 -36.17 -11.05
CA THR A 242 1.75 -37.49 -10.83
C THR A 242 2.37 -38.51 -11.78
N CYS A 243 2.66 -39.71 -11.27
CA CYS A 243 3.07 -40.82 -12.13
C CYS A 243 1.85 -41.34 -12.92
N SER A 244 2.05 -41.65 -14.21
CA SER A 244 1.00 -42.19 -15.07
C SER A 244 0.74 -43.67 -14.86
N PHE A 245 1.70 -44.40 -14.28
CA PHE A 245 1.68 -45.87 -14.15
C PHE A 245 1.37 -46.36 -12.74
N CYS A 246 1.49 -45.50 -11.73
CA CYS A 246 1.16 -45.82 -10.36
C CYS A 246 0.57 -44.60 -9.64
N ASN A 247 -0.11 -44.82 -8.52
CA ASN A 247 -0.75 -43.74 -7.78
C ASN A 247 0.23 -42.95 -6.89
N SER A 248 1.39 -42.59 -7.46
CA SER A 248 2.45 -41.84 -6.78
C SER A 248 2.43 -40.37 -7.20
N SER A 249 2.52 -39.48 -6.22
CA SER A 249 2.57 -38.03 -6.44
C SER A 249 3.79 -37.41 -5.77
N TYR A 250 4.40 -36.44 -6.44
CA TYR A 250 5.46 -35.61 -5.91
C TYR A 250 5.01 -34.15 -5.89
N ILE A 251 5.22 -33.47 -4.77
CA ILE A 251 5.02 -32.02 -4.66
C ILE A 251 6.39 -31.36 -4.67
N GLY A 252 6.55 -30.31 -5.47
CA GLY A 252 7.74 -29.50 -5.46
C GLY A 252 7.42 -28.01 -5.46
N GLN A 253 8.31 -27.22 -4.88
CA GLN A 253 8.35 -25.79 -5.08
C GLN A 253 9.44 -25.35 -6.07
N THR A 254 9.26 -24.16 -6.63
CA THR A 254 10.31 -23.46 -7.39
C THR A 254 10.15 -21.96 -7.26
N GLY A 255 11.24 -21.24 -6.96
CA GLY A 255 11.31 -19.79 -7.08
C GLY A 255 11.59 -19.31 -8.52
N ARG A 256 11.95 -20.24 -9.43
CA ARG A 256 12.14 -20.00 -10.86
C ARG A 256 10.88 -20.37 -11.64
N LYS A 257 10.89 -20.15 -12.97
CA LYS A 257 9.79 -20.54 -13.86
C LYS A 257 9.51 -22.05 -13.72
N PHE A 258 8.25 -22.46 -13.63
CA PHE A 258 7.87 -23.88 -13.56
C PHE A 258 8.49 -24.68 -14.71
N ILE A 259 8.42 -24.16 -15.94
CA ILE A 259 8.99 -24.84 -17.12
C ILE A 259 10.48 -25.15 -16.95
N THR A 260 11.25 -24.25 -16.34
CA THR A 260 12.67 -24.48 -16.06
C THR A 260 12.86 -25.63 -15.08
N ARG A 261 12.09 -25.67 -13.99
CA ARG A 261 12.18 -26.73 -12.98
C ARG A 261 11.74 -28.08 -13.55
N LEU A 262 10.75 -28.09 -14.43
CA LEU A 262 10.26 -29.30 -15.11
C LEU A 262 11.32 -29.86 -16.05
N ASN A 263 11.94 -29.00 -16.87
CA ASN A 263 13.02 -29.42 -17.76
C ASN A 263 14.21 -30.01 -17.01
N GLU A 264 14.48 -29.57 -15.77
CA GLU A 264 15.50 -30.18 -14.92
C GLU A 264 15.14 -31.60 -14.48
N HIS A 265 13.87 -31.85 -14.11
CA HIS A 265 13.41 -33.21 -13.81
C HIS A 265 13.52 -34.12 -15.03
N LEU A 266 13.09 -33.63 -16.20
CA LEU A 266 13.23 -34.36 -17.48
C LEU A 266 14.68 -34.66 -17.81
N TYR A 267 15.56 -33.67 -17.65
CA TYR A 267 16.98 -33.82 -17.92
C TYR A 267 17.60 -34.91 -17.04
N LEU A 268 17.24 -34.99 -15.76
CA LEU A 268 17.75 -36.02 -14.85
C LEU A 268 17.28 -37.43 -15.26
N ILE A 269 16.04 -37.58 -15.70
CA ILE A 269 15.48 -38.85 -16.20
C ILE A 269 16.24 -39.29 -17.47
N ASN A 270 16.40 -38.37 -18.44
CA ASN A 270 17.08 -38.65 -19.71
C ASN A 270 18.59 -38.80 -19.59
N ARG A 271 19.22 -38.19 -18.57
CA ARG A 271 20.66 -38.36 -18.34
C ARG A 271 20.96 -39.80 -17.89
N TYR A 272 20.10 -40.38 -17.07
CA TYR A 272 20.28 -41.75 -16.60
C TYR A 272 20.27 -42.76 -17.74
N SER A 273 19.35 -42.64 -18.71
CA SER A 273 19.29 -43.55 -19.87
C SER A 273 20.59 -43.59 -20.67
N ASN A 274 21.42 -42.54 -20.56
CA ASN A 274 22.68 -42.42 -21.29
C ASN A 274 23.91 -42.80 -20.45
N THR A 275 23.87 -42.73 -19.12
CA THR A 275 25.07 -42.90 -18.27
C THR A 275 24.97 -43.97 -17.19
N ASN A 276 23.82 -44.61 -16.96
CA ASN A 276 23.59 -45.64 -15.91
C ASN A 276 24.02 -45.20 -14.49
N ILE A 277 23.86 -43.92 -14.14
CA ILE A 277 24.20 -43.39 -12.80
C ILE A 277 22.90 -43.09 -12.05
N TYR A 278 22.58 -43.91 -11.05
CA TYR A 278 21.32 -43.87 -10.28
C TYR A 278 21.16 -42.68 -9.32
N ASN A 279 22.18 -41.85 -9.12
CA ASN A 279 22.12 -40.80 -8.11
C ASN A 279 21.52 -39.50 -8.67
N THR A 280 20.18 -39.38 -8.59
CA THR A 280 19.52 -38.10 -8.90
C THR A 280 19.04 -37.43 -7.62
N ASN A 281 19.25 -36.11 -7.53
CA ASN A 281 18.76 -35.28 -6.42
C ASN A 281 17.24 -34.97 -6.53
N SER A 282 16.48 -35.78 -7.28
CA SER A 282 15.04 -35.62 -7.46
C SER A 282 14.34 -36.91 -7.10
N ALA A 283 13.51 -36.86 -6.05
CA ALA A 283 12.68 -37.98 -5.62
C ALA A 283 11.76 -38.49 -6.75
N PHE A 284 11.24 -37.58 -7.57
CA PHE A 284 10.39 -37.94 -8.71
C PHE A 284 11.18 -38.65 -9.81
N ALA A 285 12.38 -38.17 -10.15
CA ALA A 285 13.23 -38.84 -11.13
C ALA A 285 13.69 -40.22 -10.62
N ASN A 286 14.11 -40.32 -9.36
CA ASN A 286 14.47 -41.61 -8.75
C ASN A 286 13.30 -42.61 -8.79
N HIS A 287 12.08 -42.17 -8.50
CA HIS A 287 10.90 -43.05 -8.58
C HIS A 287 10.70 -43.62 -9.99
N ILE A 288 10.78 -42.77 -11.03
CA ILE A 288 10.61 -43.20 -12.42
C ILE A 288 11.70 -44.22 -12.80
N LEU A 289 12.95 -43.95 -12.41
CA LEU A 289 14.10 -44.79 -12.75
C LEU A 289 14.09 -46.14 -12.01
N CYS A 290 13.76 -46.14 -10.72
CA CYS A 290 13.72 -47.36 -9.90
C CYS A 290 12.51 -48.25 -10.22
N SER A 291 11.38 -47.66 -10.65
CA SER A 291 10.16 -48.40 -10.98
C SER A 291 10.05 -48.76 -12.47
N GLU A 292 11.06 -48.42 -13.28
CA GLU A 292 11.07 -48.60 -14.75
C GLU A 292 9.82 -48.07 -15.46
N HIS A 293 9.17 -47.06 -14.88
CA HIS A 293 7.97 -46.47 -15.46
C HIS A 293 8.36 -45.63 -16.69
N SER A 294 7.65 -45.83 -17.80
CA SER A 294 7.86 -44.97 -18.98
C SER A 294 7.42 -43.54 -18.67
N PHE A 295 8.19 -42.58 -19.15
CA PHE A 295 7.88 -41.16 -18.96
C PHE A 295 7.35 -40.57 -20.27
N SER A 296 6.06 -40.20 -20.30
CA SER A 296 5.46 -39.51 -21.45
C SER A 296 5.72 -38.00 -21.37
N SER A 297 6.09 -37.40 -22.50
CA SER A 297 6.37 -35.96 -22.65
C SER A 297 5.21 -35.04 -22.22
N ASP A 298 3.97 -35.56 -22.24
CA ASP A 298 2.79 -34.89 -21.73
C ASP A 298 2.73 -35.05 -20.22
N LEU A 299 3.51 -34.20 -19.55
CA LEU A 299 3.58 -34.10 -18.12
C LEU A 299 2.18 -33.89 -17.50
N ASN A 300 1.75 -34.81 -16.62
CA ASN A 300 0.64 -34.57 -15.69
C ASN A 300 1.08 -33.61 -14.57
N ILE A 301 1.31 -32.35 -14.95
CA ILE A 301 1.59 -31.27 -14.00
C ILE A 301 0.29 -30.63 -13.59
N LYS A 302 0.09 -30.56 -12.28
CA LYS A 302 -0.93 -29.70 -11.70
C LYS A 302 -0.26 -28.56 -10.95
N ILE A 303 -0.47 -27.34 -11.43
CA ILE A 303 -0.03 -26.14 -10.71
C ILE A 303 -0.97 -25.93 -9.54
N LEU A 304 -0.45 -25.99 -8.30
CA LEU A 304 -1.24 -25.86 -7.09
C LEU A 304 -1.32 -24.40 -6.64
N HIS A 305 -0.17 -23.73 -6.56
CA HIS A 305 -0.08 -22.34 -6.09
C HIS A 305 0.90 -21.54 -6.94
N VAL A 306 0.54 -20.31 -7.32
CA VAL A 306 1.45 -19.37 -7.98
C VAL A 306 1.95 -18.38 -6.94
N CYS A 307 3.25 -18.41 -6.64
CA CYS A 307 3.87 -17.53 -5.65
C CYS A 307 5.37 -17.36 -5.91
N ASN A 308 5.93 -16.22 -5.47
CA ASN A 308 7.35 -15.91 -5.64
C ASN A 308 8.07 -15.70 -4.29
N LYS A 309 7.34 -15.67 -3.16
CA LYS A 309 7.92 -15.41 -1.84
C LYS A 309 8.40 -16.71 -1.20
N GLY A 310 9.70 -16.85 -0.97
CA GLY A 310 10.32 -18.09 -0.47
C GLY A 310 9.70 -18.65 0.81
N SER A 311 9.46 -17.82 1.83
CA SER A 311 8.84 -18.29 3.07
C SER A 311 7.41 -18.83 2.87
N LEU A 312 6.63 -18.19 2.01
CA LEU A 312 5.28 -18.65 1.68
C LEU A 312 5.32 -19.94 0.85
N LEU A 313 6.28 -20.06 -0.06
CA LEU A 313 6.46 -21.29 -0.84
C LEU A 313 6.76 -22.50 0.06
N ASN A 314 7.67 -22.36 1.03
CA ASN A 314 7.95 -23.40 2.01
C ASN A 314 6.68 -23.82 2.77
N SER A 315 5.89 -22.84 3.23
CA SER A 315 4.64 -23.12 3.96
C SER A 315 3.58 -23.80 3.09
N LEU A 316 3.42 -23.36 1.84
CA LEU A 316 2.45 -23.93 0.89
C LEU A 316 2.85 -25.33 0.44
N GLU A 317 4.14 -25.56 0.16
CA GLU A 317 4.67 -26.89 -0.16
C GLU A 317 4.41 -27.86 0.99
N THR A 318 4.76 -27.47 2.22
CA THR A 318 4.52 -28.29 3.42
C THR A 318 3.03 -28.60 3.61
N LEU A 319 2.16 -27.61 3.39
CA LEU A 319 0.71 -27.78 3.51
C LEU A 319 0.19 -28.80 2.49
N GLU A 320 0.59 -28.68 1.23
CA GLU A 320 0.13 -29.60 0.18
C GLU A 320 0.71 -31.00 0.38
N ILE A 321 1.96 -31.13 0.86
CA ILE A 321 2.55 -32.43 1.21
C ILE A 321 1.71 -33.11 2.28
N ASN A 322 1.34 -32.39 3.34
CA ASN A 322 0.46 -32.91 4.38
C ASN A 322 -0.93 -33.30 3.86
N ARG A 323 -1.45 -32.53 2.90
CA ARG A 323 -2.74 -32.81 2.29
C ARG A 323 -2.73 -34.11 1.47
N ILE A 324 -1.66 -34.37 0.70
CA ILE A 324 -1.50 -35.64 -0.02
C ILE A 324 -1.24 -36.78 0.95
N PHE A 325 -0.40 -36.56 1.97
CA PHE A 325 -0.08 -37.59 2.96
C PHE A 325 -1.32 -38.09 3.72
N ASN A 326 -2.23 -37.18 4.09
CA ASN A 326 -3.49 -37.56 4.75
C ASN A 326 -4.50 -38.26 3.82
N ASN A 327 -4.26 -38.26 2.50
CA ASN A 327 -5.08 -39.00 1.55
C ASN A 327 -4.49 -40.40 1.37
N ASN A 328 -5.04 -41.39 2.10
CA ASN A 328 -4.59 -42.79 2.09
C ASN A 328 -4.56 -43.48 0.71
N SER A 329 -5.14 -42.87 -0.32
CA SER A 329 -5.15 -43.43 -1.67
C SER A 329 -3.86 -43.16 -2.44
N ILE A 330 -3.10 -42.09 -2.13
CA ILE A 330 -1.98 -41.61 -2.95
C ILE A 330 -0.65 -41.86 -2.23
N ASN A 331 0.31 -42.47 -2.92
CA ASN A 331 1.68 -42.61 -2.42
C ASN A 331 2.45 -41.29 -2.58
N CYS A 332 2.90 -40.68 -1.48
CA CYS A 332 3.64 -39.43 -1.50
C CYS A 332 5.15 -39.69 -1.65
N LEU A 333 5.75 -39.15 -2.70
CA LEU A 333 7.18 -39.34 -3.01
C LEU A 333 8.12 -38.40 -2.23
N ASN A 334 7.58 -37.43 -1.50
CA ASN A 334 8.37 -36.48 -0.73
C ASN A 334 8.96 -37.15 0.52
N GLU A 335 10.27 -37.01 0.75
CA GLU A 335 10.89 -37.36 2.03
C GLU A 335 10.29 -36.49 3.15
N MET A 336 9.97 -37.09 4.30
CA MET A 336 9.31 -36.39 5.41
C MET A 336 10.15 -35.18 5.86
N LEU A 337 9.71 -33.98 5.51
CA LEU A 337 10.18 -32.76 6.15
C LEU A 337 9.61 -32.77 7.57
N ASN A 338 10.45 -32.79 8.60
CA ASN A 338 10.03 -32.68 10.01
C ASN A 338 8.97 -31.58 10.16
N LEU A 339 7.72 -32.00 10.31
CA LEU A 339 6.57 -31.12 10.31
C LEU A 339 6.56 -30.36 11.63
N ASN A 340 7.02 -29.10 11.61
CA ASN A 340 6.67 -28.20 12.70
C ASN A 340 5.13 -28.05 12.70
N PRO A 341 4.41 -28.44 13.78
CA PRO A 341 2.96 -28.57 13.79
C PRO A 341 2.20 -27.24 13.71
N SER A 342 2.90 -26.13 13.54
CA SER A 342 2.30 -24.81 13.46
C SER A 342 3.02 -23.93 12.44
N ILE A 343 2.53 -23.99 11.20
CA ILE A 343 2.80 -23.00 10.15
C ILE A 343 2.49 -21.56 10.65
N LEU A 344 1.60 -21.43 11.63
CA LEU A 344 1.21 -20.16 12.27
C LEU A 344 2.17 -19.66 13.37
N LEU A 345 2.98 -20.52 14.01
CA LEU A 345 3.84 -20.12 15.14
C LEU A 345 5.34 -20.22 14.83
N SER A 346 5.73 -20.92 13.77
CA SER A 346 7.15 -21.12 13.42
C SER A 346 7.76 -20.00 12.56
N SER A 347 6.98 -19.02 12.10
CA SER A 347 7.54 -17.85 11.42
C SER A 347 8.09 -16.84 12.43
N LYS A 348 9.35 -17.00 12.84
CA LYS A 348 10.22 -15.82 13.01
C LYS A 348 10.44 -15.24 11.61
N LEU A 349 9.51 -14.36 11.20
CA LEU A 349 9.59 -13.49 10.02
C LEU A 349 9.40 -12.05 10.46
#